data_AF-A0AA38LZ70-F1
#
_entry.id   AF-A0AA38LZ70-F1
#
_cell.length_a   1.000
_cell.length_b   1.000
_cell.length_c   1.000
_cell.angle_alpha   90.00
_cell.angle_beta   90.00
_cell.angle_gamma   90.00
#
_symmetry.space_group_name_H-M   'P 1'
#
loop_
_entity.id
_entity.type
_entity.pdbx_description
1 polymer ?
#
loop_
_entity_poly.entity_id
_entity_poly.type
_entity_poly.pdbx_seq_one_letter_code
_entity_poly.pdbx_strand_id
1 'polypeptide(L)'
;MGFKELLESPDERVVTLCEARMGNKSSIGVSRAQRLIDIGRRGRLPMPLDAFGAGTSRWVALGGQKINVQNFPKRGGDITLRQSIIAPPGYHVVTCDLSQIEARRMAAQSGQWDLVEQFKHDLDPYSIFATELYGYPVSKHNGKKKERNVGKESILSMQYGSGGRAFWLRLRSAYNIYLEEDFCAEAVWKYRRKYKHITDFWNRCDQAIKVMRFGGEFAFGENDAYLAVKGGIYLPDDYFLKYDQIHEVEDKETGKNELKYMDRTKRSLRRLYRGIVANNVTQGSSARILQNHIKWLRDEGIFMCGTVHDELIFLVPDYDLEEQCALIESTMKRVPAWAEGTPVDCELTVGPNYGDQYDLPIYLEGGCTKLGAEAVIRERKRQAAN
;
A
#
# COMPACT_ATOMS: atom_id res chain seq x y z
N MET A 1 -7.21 27.45 -6.12
CA MET A 1 -6.98 26.97 -4.74
C MET A 1 -7.72 25.67 -4.52
N GLY A 2 -7.03 24.61 -4.12
CA GLY A 2 -7.65 23.33 -3.79
C GLY A 2 -8.48 23.44 -2.51
N PHE A 3 -9.56 22.66 -2.40
CA PHE A 3 -10.45 22.64 -1.21
C PHE A 3 -9.71 22.41 0.13
N LYS A 4 -8.52 21.78 0.09
CA LYS A 4 -7.66 21.58 1.27
C LYS A 4 -6.82 22.80 1.64
N GLU A 5 -6.47 23.66 0.67
CA GLU A 5 -5.74 24.91 0.94
C GLU A 5 -6.62 25.91 1.71
N LEU A 6 -7.95 25.76 1.64
CA LEU A 6 -8.90 26.56 2.42
C LEU A 6 -8.86 26.26 3.92
N LEU A 7 -8.25 25.15 4.35
CA LEU A 7 -7.96 24.87 5.76
C LEU A 7 -6.79 25.70 6.29
N GLU A 8 -5.99 26.30 5.41
CA GLU A 8 -4.89 27.22 5.74
C GLU A 8 -5.32 28.68 5.59
N SER A 9 -6.64 28.93 5.44
CA SER A 9 -7.17 30.28 5.33
C SER A 9 -6.95 31.06 6.64
N PRO A 10 -6.55 32.35 6.57
CA PRO A 10 -6.50 33.21 7.75
C PRO A 10 -7.89 33.56 8.30
N ASP A 11 -8.98 33.23 7.57
CA ASP A 11 -10.36 33.42 8.04
C ASP A 11 -10.87 32.14 8.73
N GLU A 12 -11.04 32.21 10.04
CA GLU A 12 -11.51 31.13 10.90
C GLU A 12 -12.88 30.58 10.48
N ARG A 13 -13.73 31.41 9.84
CA ARG A 13 -15.03 30.96 9.31
C ARG A 13 -14.85 30.05 8.12
N VAL A 14 -13.86 30.31 7.26
CA VAL A 14 -13.54 29.47 6.08
C VAL A 14 -13.00 28.12 6.54
N VAL A 15 -12.12 28.11 7.53
CA VAL A 15 -11.61 26.89 8.17
C VAL A 15 -12.77 26.09 8.75
N THR A 16 -13.60 26.71 9.60
CA THR A 16 -14.77 26.08 10.23
C THR A 16 -15.76 25.52 9.21
N LEU A 17 -16.05 26.25 8.12
CA LEU A 17 -16.96 25.79 7.06
C LEU A 17 -16.36 24.63 6.26
N CYS A 18 -15.05 24.62 6.04
CA CYS A 18 -14.33 23.53 5.39
C CYS A 18 -14.30 22.28 6.26
N GLU A 19 -14.04 22.42 7.55
CA GLU A 19 -14.12 21.35 8.55
C GLU A 19 -15.54 20.80 8.66
N ALA A 20 -16.55 21.67 8.76
CA ALA A 20 -17.96 21.27 8.78
C ALA A 20 -18.36 20.54 7.50
N ARG A 21 -17.90 20.99 6.32
CA ARG A 21 -18.15 20.30 5.05
C ARG A 21 -17.37 18.99 4.93
N MET A 22 -16.19 18.88 5.53
CA MET A 22 -15.45 17.63 5.64
C MET A 22 -16.16 16.64 6.56
N GLY A 23 -16.74 17.11 7.68
CA GLY A 23 -17.57 16.31 8.58
C GLY A 23 -18.93 15.94 7.99
N ASN A 24 -19.54 16.82 7.20
CA ASN A 24 -20.85 16.63 6.57
C ASN A 24 -20.79 15.88 5.21
N LYS A 25 -19.65 15.29 4.85
CA LYS A 25 -19.55 14.42 3.68
C LYS A 25 -20.21 13.08 3.98
N SER A 26 -21.46 12.85 3.55
CA SER A 26 -21.94 11.47 3.39
C SER A 26 -23.08 11.20 2.39
N SER A 27 -23.25 11.98 1.32
CA SER A 27 -24.05 11.43 0.19
C SER A 27 -23.41 10.14 -0.37
N ILE A 28 -22.07 10.04 -0.27
CA ILE A 28 -21.30 8.87 -0.69
C ILE A 28 -21.48 7.69 0.28
N GLY A 29 -21.44 7.91 1.60
CA GLY A 29 -21.63 6.84 2.58
C GLY A 29 -23.05 6.28 2.51
N VAL A 30 -24.05 7.16 2.47
CA VAL A 30 -25.47 6.78 2.32
C VAL A 30 -25.70 6.02 1.01
N SER A 31 -25.19 6.51 -0.12
CA SER A 31 -25.37 5.81 -1.40
C SER A 31 -24.64 4.46 -1.47
N ARG A 32 -23.48 4.32 -0.79
CA ARG A 32 -22.80 3.02 -0.65
C ARG A 32 -23.58 2.06 0.23
N ALA A 33 -24.09 2.52 1.36
CA ALA A 33 -24.91 1.73 2.26
C ALA A 33 -26.18 1.24 1.55
N GLN A 34 -26.90 2.12 0.85
CA GLN A 34 -28.08 1.74 0.08
C GLN A 34 -27.75 0.68 -0.98
N ARG A 35 -26.62 0.81 -1.69
CA ARG A 35 -26.17 -0.21 -2.65
C ARG A 35 -25.90 -1.56 -2.00
N LEU A 36 -25.27 -1.58 -0.82
CA LEU A 36 -25.03 -2.82 -0.09
C LEU A 36 -26.35 -3.48 0.34
N ILE A 37 -27.33 -2.68 0.79
CA ILE A 37 -28.69 -3.17 1.09
C ILE A 37 -29.33 -3.79 -0.16
N ASP A 38 -29.28 -3.08 -1.30
CA ASP A 38 -29.86 -3.55 -2.56
C ASP A 38 -29.16 -4.80 -3.12
N ILE A 39 -27.86 -4.96 -2.85
CA ILE A 39 -27.10 -6.18 -3.16
C ILE A 39 -27.52 -7.32 -2.24
N GLY A 40 -27.54 -7.10 -0.92
CA GLY A 40 -27.92 -8.11 0.06
C GLY A 40 -29.32 -8.69 -0.17
N ARG A 41 -30.25 -7.87 -0.70
CA ARG A 41 -31.60 -8.32 -1.13
C ARG A 41 -31.59 -9.26 -2.34
N ARG A 42 -30.54 -9.22 -3.17
CA ARG A 42 -30.40 -10.02 -4.39
C ARG A 42 -29.49 -11.24 -4.21
N GLY A 43 -28.62 -11.22 -3.21
CA GLY A 43 -27.72 -12.34 -2.90
C GLY A 43 -26.33 -11.88 -2.45
N ARG A 44 -25.31 -12.68 -2.80
CA ARG A 44 -23.92 -12.44 -2.42
C ARG A 44 -23.37 -11.17 -3.08
N LEU A 45 -22.45 -10.50 -2.39
CA LEU A 45 -21.74 -9.33 -2.92
C LEU A 45 -20.70 -9.77 -3.96
N PRO A 46 -20.87 -9.44 -5.26
CA PRO A 46 -19.79 -9.64 -6.23
C PRO A 46 -18.70 -8.59 -6.00
N MET A 47 -17.45 -8.99 -6.17
CA MET A 47 -16.29 -8.10 -6.20
C MET A 47 -15.63 -8.14 -7.59
N PRO A 48 -16.24 -7.49 -8.61
CA PRO A 48 -15.72 -7.51 -9.97
C PRO A 48 -14.41 -6.72 -10.05
N LEU A 49 -13.39 -7.37 -10.60
CA LEU A 49 -12.03 -6.86 -10.68
C LEU A 49 -11.60 -6.80 -12.15
N ASP A 50 -11.03 -5.66 -12.53
CA ASP A 50 -10.40 -5.47 -13.83
C ASP A 50 -8.91 -5.81 -13.68
N ALA A 51 -8.54 -6.98 -14.23
CA ALA A 51 -7.16 -7.42 -14.26
C ALA A 51 -6.37 -6.47 -15.18
N PHE A 52 -5.24 -5.95 -14.70
CA PHE A 52 -4.42 -4.96 -15.42
C PHE A 52 -5.09 -3.60 -15.67
N GLY A 53 -6.17 -3.25 -14.96
CA GLY A 53 -6.79 -1.92 -15.09
C GLY A 53 -5.88 -0.76 -14.61
N ALA A 54 -4.81 -1.06 -13.85
CA ALA A 54 -3.71 -0.13 -13.62
C ALA A 54 -2.50 -0.47 -14.52
N GLY A 55 -1.77 0.56 -14.97
CA GLY A 55 -0.56 0.38 -15.78
C GLY A 55 0.55 -0.44 -15.11
N THR A 56 0.52 -0.57 -13.77
CA THR A 56 1.45 -1.37 -12.96
C THR A 56 0.97 -2.80 -12.73
N SER A 57 0.10 -3.35 -13.59
CA SER A 57 -0.52 -4.69 -13.47
C SER A 57 -1.46 -4.91 -12.28
N ARG A 58 -1.67 -3.88 -11.45
CA ARG A 58 -2.59 -3.98 -10.31
C ARG A 58 -4.02 -4.17 -10.78
N TRP A 59 -4.74 -4.96 -10.00
CA TRP A 59 -6.16 -5.15 -10.15
C TRP A 59 -6.88 -3.95 -9.57
N VAL A 60 -7.84 -3.43 -10.32
CA VAL A 60 -8.68 -2.32 -9.88
C VAL A 60 -10.13 -2.77 -9.86
N ALA A 61 -10.97 -2.12 -9.05
CA ALA A 61 -12.39 -2.39 -9.13
C ALA A 61 -12.90 -2.09 -10.55
N LEU A 62 -13.68 -3.02 -11.12
CA LEU A 62 -14.21 -2.88 -12.47
C LEU A 62 -15.07 -1.60 -12.57
N GLY A 63 -14.80 -0.81 -13.60
CA GLY A 63 -15.53 0.43 -13.88
C GLY A 63 -17.04 0.21 -14.04
N GLY A 64 -17.83 1.22 -13.69
CA GLY A 64 -19.30 1.21 -13.92
C GLY A 64 -20.13 0.51 -12.83
N GLN A 65 -19.54 -0.33 -11.98
CA GLN A 65 -20.26 -1.09 -10.95
C GLN A 65 -20.65 -0.23 -9.73
N LYS A 66 -20.11 0.99 -9.62
CA LYS A 66 -20.35 1.97 -8.53
C LYS A 66 -20.17 1.41 -7.11
N ILE A 67 -19.54 0.24 -6.97
CA ILE A 67 -19.12 -0.37 -5.72
C ILE A 67 -17.64 -0.71 -5.84
N ASN A 68 -16.81 0.04 -5.11
CA ASN A 68 -15.38 -0.18 -5.06
C ASN A 68 -15.00 -0.43 -3.61
N VAL A 69 -14.95 -1.71 -3.23
CA VAL A 69 -14.64 -2.18 -1.87
C VAL A 69 -13.21 -1.81 -1.48
N GLN A 70 -12.30 -1.64 -2.45
CA GLN A 70 -10.92 -1.19 -2.20
C GLN A 70 -10.87 0.20 -1.54
N ASN A 71 -11.91 1.03 -1.75
CA ASN A 71 -12.01 2.37 -1.16
C ASN A 71 -12.74 2.39 0.20
N PHE A 72 -13.12 1.25 0.77
CA PHE A 72 -13.78 1.22 2.07
C PHE A 72 -12.74 1.43 3.19
N PRO A 73 -12.99 2.32 4.15
CA PRO A 73 -12.06 2.59 5.25
C PRO A 73 -11.69 1.30 6.01
N LYS A 74 -10.39 1.03 6.21
CA LYS A 74 -9.87 -0.12 6.97
C LYS A 74 -9.72 0.21 8.47
N ARG A 75 -9.27 1.41 8.82
CA ARG A 75 -8.98 1.87 10.21
C ARG A 75 -9.24 3.38 10.35
N GLY A 76 -9.55 3.85 11.56
CA GLY A 76 -9.53 5.29 11.91
C GLY A 76 -10.66 6.14 11.29
N GLY A 77 -11.80 5.53 10.96
CA GLY A 77 -13.00 6.19 10.43
C GLY A 77 -14.20 5.25 10.52
N ASP A 78 -15.30 5.57 9.83
CA ASP A 78 -16.48 4.70 9.77
C ASP A 78 -16.19 3.41 8.97
N ILE A 79 -16.02 2.30 9.69
CA ILE A 79 -15.79 0.96 9.13
C ILE A 79 -17.09 0.17 8.94
N THR A 80 -18.26 0.77 9.21
CA THR A 80 -19.57 0.09 9.17
C THR A 80 -19.83 -0.59 7.82
N LEU A 81 -19.38 0.02 6.72
CA LEU A 81 -19.51 -0.57 5.39
C LEU A 81 -18.73 -1.88 5.25
N ARG A 82 -17.53 -2.00 5.83
CA ARG A 82 -16.79 -3.26 5.88
C ARG A 82 -17.47 -4.27 6.82
N GLN A 83 -17.96 -3.83 7.97
CA GLN A 83 -18.67 -4.68 8.93
C GLN A 83 -19.96 -5.27 8.37
N SER A 84 -20.61 -4.58 7.43
CA SER A 84 -21.83 -5.07 6.77
C SER A 84 -21.58 -6.20 5.76
N ILE A 85 -20.32 -6.52 5.44
CA ILE A 85 -19.94 -7.62 4.55
C ILE A 85 -19.61 -8.85 5.42
N ILE A 86 -20.61 -9.70 5.61
CA ILE A 86 -20.59 -10.81 6.57
C ILE A 86 -20.30 -12.13 5.84
N ALA A 87 -19.58 -13.06 6.50
CA ALA A 87 -19.49 -14.43 6.02
C ALA A 87 -20.86 -15.14 6.06
N PRO A 88 -21.15 -16.06 5.13
CA PRO A 88 -22.32 -16.92 5.24
C PRO A 88 -22.21 -17.86 6.47
N PRO A 89 -23.32 -18.46 6.94
CA PRO A 89 -23.29 -19.43 8.03
C PRO A 89 -22.32 -20.58 7.77
N GLY A 90 -21.52 -20.96 8.77
CA GLY A 90 -20.50 -22.00 8.67
C GLY A 90 -19.19 -21.57 7.99
N TYR A 91 -19.01 -20.27 7.73
CA TYR A 91 -17.79 -19.71 7.12
C TYR A 91 -17.27 -18.52 7.92
N HIS A 92 -16.00 -18.22 7.70
CA HIS A 92 -15.29 -17.06 8.23
C HIS A 92 -14.67 -16.25 7.09
N VAL A 93 -14.63 -14.92 7.26
CA VAL A 93 -13.86 -14.05 6.36
C VAL A 93 -12.41 -14.09 6.81
N VAL A 94 -11.54 -14.64 5.95
CA VAL A 94 -10.10 -14.64 6.16
C VAL A 94 -9.48 -13.62 5.21
N THR A 95 -8.59 -12.79 5.72
CA THR A 95 -7.81 -11.83 4.92
C THR A 95 -6.33 -12.06 5.16
N CYS A 96 -5.53 -11.92 4.10
CA CYS A 96 -4.08 -12.02 4.21
C CYS A 96 -3.45 -10.89 3.40
N ASP A 97 -2.74 -9.99 4.08
CA ASP A 97 -2.18 -8.74 3.56
C ASP A 97 -0.65 -8.83 3.53
N LEU A 98 -0.01 -8.56 2.39
CA LEU A 98 1.45 -8.61 2.33
C LEU A 98 2.08 -7.47 3.14
N SER A 99 2.91 -7.83 4.11
CA SER A 99 3.51 -6.91 5.07
C SER A 99 4.49 -5.95 4.39
N GLN A 100 4.07 -4.71 4.10
CA GLN A 100 4.96 -3.66 3.55
C GLN A 100 5.70 -4.09 2.27
N ILE A 101 5.03 -4.84 1.39
CA ILE A 101 5.65 -5.49 0.23
C ILE A 101 6.43 -4.51 -0.65
N GLU A 102 5.92 -3.30 -0.88
CA GLU A 102 6.62 -2.30 -1.69
C GLU A 102 7.96 -1.85 -1.07
N ALA A 103 8.02 -1.69 0.26
CA ALA A 103 9.25 -1.28 0.94
C ALA A 103 10.28 -2.42 0.95
N ARG A 104 9.82 -3.66 1.18
CA ARG A 104 10.64 -4.88 1.09
C ARG A 104 11.18 -5.08 -0.32
N ARG A 105 10.34 -4.87 -1.33
CA ARG A 105 10.71 -4.98 -2.75
C ARG A 105 11.67 -3.88 -3.16
N MET A 106 11.45 -2.63 -2.75
CA MET A 106 12.39 -1.54 -2.99
C MET A 106 13.77 -1.82 -2.39
N ALA A 107 13.81 -2.29 -1.14
CA ALA A 107 15.07 -2.62 -0.47
C ALA A 107 15.85 -3.68 -1.26
N ALA A 108 15.21 -4.81 -1.59
CA ALA A 108 15.84 -5.90 -2.33
C ALA A 108 16.25 -5.48 -3.76
N GLN A 109 15.37 -4.83 -4.54
CA GLN A 109 15.66 -4.50 -5.94
C GLN A 109 16.71 -3.40 -6.11
N SER A 110 16.94 -2.62 -5.06
CA SER A 110 17.96 -1.57 -5.03
C SER A 110 19.32 -2.08 -4.53
N GLY A 111 19.36 -3.26 -3.92
CA GLY A 111 20.53 -3.78 -3.21
C GLY A 111 20.75 -3.13 -1.84
N GLN A 112 19.72 -2.54 -1.23
CA GLN A 112 19.78 -1.95 0.12
C GLN A 112 19.64 -3.04 1.19
N TRP A 113 20.68 -3.86 1.35
CA TRP A 113 20.65 -5.09 2.14
C TRP A 113 20.50 -4.89 3.66
N ASP A 114 20.99 -3.79 4.23
CA ASP A 114 20.76 -3.44 5.64
C ASP A 114 19.26 -3.25 5.96
N LEU A 115 18.47 -2.72 5.01
CA LEU A 115 17.02 -2.60 5.16
C LEU A 115 16.33 -3.96 4.94
N VAL A 116 16.86 -4.80 4.03
CA VAL A 116 16.40 -6.20 3.88
C VAL A 116 16.60 -6.99 5.16
N GLU A 117 17.76 -6.89 5.81
CA GLU A 117 18.04 -7.60 7.06
C GLU A 117 17.13 -7.11 8.21
N GLN A 118 16.82 -5.81 8.28
CA GLN A 118 15.82 -5.32 9.23
C GLN A 118 14.45 -5.99 9.04
N PHE A 119 14.04 -6.18 7.79
CA PHE A 119 12.78 -6.85 7.46
C PHE A 119 12.79 -8.36 7.72
N LYS A 120 13.94 -9.04 7.58
CA LYS A 120 14.08 -10.48 7.88
C LYS A 120 14.08 -10.78 9.37
N HIS A 121 14.56 -9.83 10.18
CA HIS A 121 14.66 -9.97 11.64
C HIS A 121 13.48 -9.33 12.38
N ASP A 122 12.36 -9.09 11.70
CA ASP A 122 11.13 -8.48 12.26
C ASP A 122 11.38 -7.19 13.05
N LEU A 123 12.42 -6.44 12.64
CA LEU A 123 12.69 -5.13 13.19
C LEU A 123 11.64 -4.14 12.67
N ASP A 124 11.61 -2.95 13.26
CA ASP A 124 10.71 -1.88 12.87
C ASP A 124 11.49 -0.75 12.19
N PRO A 125 11.74 -0.84 10.85
CA PRO A 125 12.46 0.20 10.10
C PRO A 125 11.91 1.61 10.30
N TYR A 126 10.60 1.74 10.56
CA TYR A 126 9.96 3.03 10.79
C TYR A 126 10.40 3.63 12.13
N SER A 127 10.42 2.80 13.17
CA SER A 127 10.93 3.17 14.49
C SER A 127 12.44 3.42 14.51
N ILE A 128 13.21 2.61 13.79
CA ILE A 128 14.66 2.77 13.64
C ILE A 128 14.97 4.11 12.97
N PHE A 129 14.34 4.39 11.83
CA PHE A 129 14.55 5.64 11.13
C PHE A 129 14.06 6.85 11.94
N ALA A 130 12.92 6.73 12.63
CA ALA A 130 12.45 7.80 13.53
C ALA A 130 13.45 8.04 14.69
N THR A 131 14.02 6.99 15.26
CA THR A 131 15.02 7.11 16.35
C THR A 131 16.23 7.92 15.90
N GLU A 132 16.75 7.65 14.70
CA GLU A 132 17.86 8.41 14.12
C GLU A 132 17.48 9.84 13.74
N LEU A 133 16.24 10.04 13.29
CA LEU A 133 15.76 11.36 12.93
C LEU A 133 15.65 12.27 14.16
N TYR A 134 15.08 11.75 15.25
CA TYR A 134 14.81 12.50 16.48
C TYR A 134 15.96 12.49 17.50
N GLY A 135 16.92 11.57 17.38
CA GLY A 135 18.03 11.45 18.33
C GLY A 135 17.68 10.81 19.67
N TYR A 136 16.50 10.19 19.79
CA TYR A 136 16.09 9.43 20.98
C TYR A 136 15.27 8.18 20.60
N PRO A 137 15.21 7.14 21.44
CA PRO A 137 14.51 5.90 21.11
C PRO A 137 13.02 6.08 20.80
N VAL A 138 12.60 5.64 19.61
CA VAL A 138 11.20 5.62 19.15
C VAL A 138 10.77 4.17 18.92
N SER A 139 9.69 3.72 19.58
CA SER A 139 9.16 2.37 19.45
C SER A 139 7.64 2.37 19.37
N LYS A 140 7.05 1.33 18.77
CA LYS A 140 5.60 1.07 18.85
C LYS A 140 5.11 0.86 20.29
N HIS A 141 6.01 0.54 21.22
CA HIS A 141 5.70 0.20 22.62
C HIS A 141 5.95 1.34 23.63
N ASN A 142 6.63 2.43 23.26
CA ASN A 142 7.04 3.47 24.22
C ASN A 142 6.21 4.77 24.11
N GLY A 143 4.98 4.69 23.60
CA GLY A 143 4.08 5.85 23.47
C GLY A 143 4.42 6.82 22.33
N LYS A 144 5.50 6.58 21.56
CA LYS A 144 5.99 7.47 20.48
C LYS A 144 5.36 7.20 19.11
N LYS A 145 4.04 7.02 19.09
CA LYS A 145 3.29 6.66 17.88
C LYS A 145 3.34 7.74 16.79
N LYS A 146 3.34 9.02 17.18
CA LYS A 146 3.40 10.14 16.21
C LYS A 146 4.76 10.18 15.53
N GLU A 147 5.84 10.05 16.29
CA GLU A 147 7.21 10.02 15.80
C GLU A 147 7.46 8.80 14.91
N ARG A 148 6.92 7.63 15.30
CA ARG A 148 6.94 6.44 14.44
C ARG A 148 6.19 6.66 13.11
N ASN A 149 5.07 7.39 13.13
CA ASN A 149 4.34 7.73 11.89
C ASN A 149 5.16 8.62 10.97
N VAL A 150 5.99 9.52 11.53
CA VAL A 150 6.95 10.32 10.74
C VAL A 150 7.96 9.40 10.06
N GLY A 151 8.57 8.47 10.81
CA GLY A 151 9.49 7.49 10.24
C GLY A 151 8.83 6.59 9.18
N LYS A 152 7.59 6.17 9.41
CA LYS A 152 6.79 5.41 8.43
C LYS A 152 6.61 6.19 7.14
N GLU A 153 6.18 7.44 7.22
CA GLU A 153 5.98 8.28 6.03
C GLU A 153 7.32 8.57 5.33
N SER A 154 8.43 8.67 6.07
CA SER A 154 9.77 8.81 5.48
C SER A 154 10.10 7.61 4.60
N ILE A 155 9.99 6.38 5.11
CA ILE A 155 10.28 5.18 4.31
C ILE A 155 9.34 5.08 3.09
N LEU A 156 8.03 5.26 3.29
CA LEU A 156 7.05 5.04 2.22
C LEU A 156 7.08 6.09 1.11
N SER A 157 7.30 7.36 1.45
CA SER A 157 7.28 8.45 0.46
C SER A 157 8.66 8.71 -0.14
N MET A 158 9.71 8.69 0.68
CA MET A 158 11.05 9.11 0.25
C MET A 158 11.72 8.05 -0.60
N GLN A 159 11.32 6.77 -0.52
CA GLN A 159 11.80 5.70 -1.40
C GLN A 159 11.52 5.96 -2.89
N TYR A 160 10.58 6.86 -3.21
CA TYR A 160 10.25 7.29 -4.57
C TYR A 160 10.69 8.73 -4.86
N GLY A 161 11.60 9.28 -4.05
CA GLY A 161 12.21 10.59 -4.27
C GLY A 161 11.39 11.79 -3.82
N SER A 162 10.42 11.60 -2.90
CA SER A 162 9.69 12.72 -2.30
C SER A 162 10.63 13.78 -1.71
N GLY A 163 10.27 15.05 -1.86
CA GLY A 163 11.00 16.21 -1.33
C GLY A 163 10.40 16.74 -0.03
N GLY A 164 11.13 17.62 0.67
CA GLY A 164 10.76 18.11 2.01
C GLY A 164 9.35 18.72 2.08
N ARG A 165 8.98 19.56 1.09
CA ARG A 165 7.65 20.17 1.02
C ARG A 165 6.52 19.16 0.85
N ALA A 166 6.70 18.17 -0.03
CA ALA A 166 5.70 17.13 -0.25
C ALA A 166 5.53 16.23 0.98
N PHE A 167 6.64 15.90 1.64
CA PHE A 167 6.66 15.18 2.91
C PHE A 167 5.95 15.96 4.02
N TRP A 168 6.25 17.25 4.18
CA TRP A 168 5.61 18.16 5.12
C TRP A 168 4.09 18.25 4.94
N LEU A 169 3.62 18.46 3.70
CA LEU A 169 2.18 18.50 3.37
C LEU A 169 1.49 17.17 3.71
N ARG A 170 2.20 16.05 3.51
CA ARG A 170 1.67 14.72 3.76
C ARG A 170 1.53 14.42 5.24
N LEU A 171 2.51 14.79 6.06
CA LEU A 171 2.44 14.66 7.52
C LEU A 171 1.23 15.41 8.10
N ARG A 172 1.00 16.64 7.64
CA ARG A 172 -0.17 17.45 8.05
C ARG A 172 -1.47 16.78 7.63
N SER A 173 -1.62 16.49 6.34
CA SER A 173 -2.89 16.07 5.77
C SER A 173 -3.30 14.62 6.09
N ALA A 174 -2.34 13.72 6.31
CA ALA A 174 -2.63 12.30 6.53
C ALA A 174 -2.48 11.87 7.99
N TYR A 175 -1.60 12.53 8.76
CA TYR A 175 -1.30 12.14 10.14
C TYR A 175 -1.64 13.20 11.18
N ASN A 176 -2.08 14.39 10.76
CA ASN A 176 -2.30 15.54 11.64
C ASN A 176 -1.04 15.89 12.46
N ILE A 177 0.13 15.81 11.81
CA ILE A 177 1.44 16.10 12.39
C ILE A 177 1.98 17.39 11.75
N TYR A 178 2.25 18.38 12.60
CA TYR A 178 2.78 19.69 12.20
C TYR A 178 4.22 19.78 12.68
N LEU A 179 5.16 19.81 11.74
CA LEU A 179 6.59 19.98 11.99
C LEU A 179 7.10 21.17 11.17
N GLU A 180 8.27 21.68 11.54
CA GLU A 180 8.97 22.70 10.77
C GLU A 180 9.41 22.15 9.41
N GLU A 181 9.43 23.01 8.39
CA GLU A 181 9.87 22.63 7.03
C GLU A 181 11.35 22.22 7.02
N ASP A 182 12.18 22.88 7.84
CA ASP A 182 13.61 22.56 7.96
C ASP A 182 13.83 21.15 8.51
N PHE A 183 13.04 20.73 9.51
CA PHE A 183 13.08 19.35 10.01
C PHE A 183 12.71 18.35 8.90
N CYS A 184 11.71 18.69 8.07
CA CYS A 184 11.31 17.84 6.94
C CYS A 184 12.40 17.76 5.86
N ALA A 185 13.12 18.86 5.61
CA ALA A 185 14.27 18.89 4.71
C ALA A 185 15.44 18.05 5.26
N GLU A 186 15.73 18.16 6.56
CA GLU A 186 16.72 17.35 7.25
C GLU A 186 16.37 15.85 7.18
N ALA A 187 15.10 15.49 7.39
CA ALA A 187 14.64 14.11 7.27
C ALA A 187 14.90 13.53 5.87
N VAL A 188 14.63 14.31 4.82
CA VAL A 188 14.92 13.91 3.44
C VAL A 188 16.42 13.74 3.21
N TRP A 189 17.24 14.64 3.74
CA TRP A 189 18.70 14.54 3.63
C TRP A 189 19.25 13.29 4.36
N LYS A 190 18.81 13.06 5.60
CA LYS A 190 19.17 11.86 6.40
C LYS A 190 18.76 10.58 5.68
N TYR A 191 17.53 10.53 5.15
CA TYR A 191 17.04 9.37 4.38
C TYR A 191 17.95 9.05 3.19
N ARG A 192 18.23 10.06 2.35
CA ARG A 192 19.04 9.88 1.12
C ARG A 192 20.49 9.50 1.43
N ARG A 193 21.03 9.99 2.54
CA ARG A 193 22.38 9.64 3.00
C ARG A 193 22.43 8.21 3.53
N LYS A 194 21.42 7.78 4.29
CA LYS A 194 21.34 6.44 4.86
C LYS A 194 21.11 5.37 3.79
N TYR A 195 20.09 5.55 2.96
CA TYR A 195 19.67 4.54 1.98
C TYR A 195 20.25 4.83 0.59
N LYS A 196 21.58 4.83 0.51
CA LYS A 196 22.30 5.22 -0.71
C LYS A 196 22.00 4.31 -1.90
N HIS A 197 21.85 3.00 -1.70
CA HIS A 197 21.53 2.06 -2.79
C HIS A 197 20.14 2.33 -3.39
N ILE A 198 19.17 2.77 -2.58
CA ILE A 198 17.87 3.26 -3.08
C ILE A 198 18.07 4.50 -3.95
N THR A 199 18.91 5.45 -3.54
CA THR A 199 19.17 6.65 -4.36
C THR A 199 19.93 6.33 -5.66
N ASP A 200 20.85 5.36 -5.62
CA ASP A 200 21.57 4.87 -6.80
C ASP A 200 20.62 4.15 -7.77
N PHE A 201 19.65 3.40 -7.24
CA PHE A 201 18.57 2.82 -8.04
C PHE A 201 17.76 3.89 -8.79
N TRP A 202 17.53 5.07 -8.19
CA TRP A 202 16.90 6.18 -8.91
C TRP A 202 17.76 6.72 -10.05
N ASN A 203 19.09 6.74 -9.88
CA ASN A 203 20.00 7.14 -10.96
C ASN A 203 19.92 6.14 -12.13
N ARG A 204 19.81 4.84 -11.84
CA ARG A 204 19.55 3.81 -12.86
C ARG A 204 18.20 4.02 -13.55
N CYS A 205 17.16 4.40 -12.79
CA CYS A 205 15.86 4.77 -13.36
C CYS A 205 15.95 5.97 -14.32
N ASP A 206 16.77 6.99 -14.04
CA ASP A 206 17.00 8.10 -14.97
C ASP A 206 17.69 7.63 -16.27
N GLN A 207 18.60 6.65 -16.21
CA GLN A 207 19.16 6.04 -17.43
C GLN A 207 18.12 5.21 -18.19
N ALA A 208 17.29 4.45 -17.50
CA ALA A 208 16.16 3.73 -18.10
C ALA A 208 15.22 4.67 -18.86
N ILE A 209 14.96 5.88 -18.35
CA ILE A 209 14.15 6.89 -19.06
C ILE A 209 14.78 7.29 -20.40
N LYS A 210 16.10 7.45 -20.45
CA LYS A 210 16.81 7.78 -21.70
C LYS A 210 16.64 6.65 -22.73
N VAL A 211 16.78 5.40 -22.29
CA VAL A 211 16.62 4.22 -23.14
C VAL A 211 15.17 4.09 -23.63
N MET A 212 14.20 4.30 -22.74
CA MET A 212 12.78 4.33 -23.11
C MET A 212 12.47 5.41 -24.16
N ARG A 213 13.10 6.59 -24.05
CA ARG A 213 12.88 7.72 -24.97
C ARG A 213 13.62 7.55 -26.29
N PHE A 214 14.88 7.11 -26.29
CA PHE A 214 15.75 7.15 -27.47
C PHE A 214 15.96 5.79 -28.13
N GLY A 215 15.78 4.69 -27.40
CA GLY A 215 16.05 3.33 -27.86
C GLY A 215 17.34 2.77 -27.25
N GLY A 216 17.64 1.51 -27.58
CA GLY A 216 18.67 0.70 -26.93
C GLY A 216 18.10 -0.24 -25.88
N GLU A 217 18.98 -0.89 -25.14
CA GLU A 217 18.67 -1.81 -24.07
C GLU A 217 19.50 -1.46 -22.84
N PHE A 218 18.88 -1.51 -21.66
CA PHE A 218 19.58 -1.27 -20.40
C PHE A 218 18.97 -2.12 -19.30
N ALA A 219 19.75 -3.11 -18.86
CA ALA A 219 19.40 -3.91 -17.70
C ALA A 219 19.76 -3.15 -16.41
N PHE A 220 18.89 -3.23 -15.40
CA PHE A 220 19.08 -2.53 -14.14
C PHE A 220 18.30 -3.16 -12.98
N GLY A 221 18.51 -2.62 -11.77
CA GLY A 221 18.09 -3.25 -10.52
C GLY A 221 19.16 -4.21 -10.00
N GLU A 222 18.86 -4.85 -8.88
CA GLU A 222 19.68 -5.94 -8.36
C GLU A 222 19.60 -7.14 -9.30
N ASN A 223 20.75 -7.76 -9.60
CA ASN A 223 20.88 -8.87 -10.56
C ASN A 223 20.26 -8.60 -11.94
N ASP A 224 20.27 -7.34 -12.41
CA ASP A 224 19.76 -6.94 -13.72
C ASP A 224 18.30 -7.36 -13.98
N ALA A 225 17.50 -7.41 -12.91
CA ALA A 225 16.14 -7.93 -12.90
C ALA A 225 15.15 -7.17 -13.83
N TYR A 226 15.47 -5.94 -14.24
CA TYR A 226 14.61 -5.13 -15.09
C TYR A 226 15.32 -4.76 -16.39
N LEU A 227 14.61 -4.83 -17.51
CA LEU A 227 15.16 -4.47 -18.83
C LEU A 227 14.41 -3.28 -19.43
N ALA A 228 15.04 -2.12 -19.45
CA ALA A 228 14.54 -0.95 -20.17
C ALA A 228 14.82 -1.07 -21.66
N VAL A 229 13.79 -0.83 -22.47
CA VAL A 229 13.84 -0.78 -23.93
C VAL A 229 13.02 0.40 -24.43
N LYS A 230 13.02 0.66 -25.75
CA LYS A 230 12.19 1.71 -26.34
C LYS A 230 10.73 1.58 -25.89
N GLY A 231 10.20 2.64 -25.28
CA GLY A 231 8.79 2.74 -24.87
C GLY A 231 8.40 1.99 -23.61
N GLY A 232 9.32 1.34 -22.89
CA GLY A 232 8.96 0.71 -21.61
C GLY A 232 10.04 -0.14 -20.95
N ILE A 233 9.61 -0.90 -19.93
CA ILE A 233 10.47 -1.70 -19.08
C ILE A 233 9.85 -3.09 -18.93
N TYR A 234 10.61 -4.15 -19.22
CA TYR A 234 10.24 -5.50 -18.84
C TYR A 234 10.54 -5.73 -17.35
N LEU A 235 9.55 -6.28 -16.66
CA LEU A 235 9.69 -6.85 -15.33
C LEU A 235 10.31 -8.26 -15.41
N PRO A 236 10.77 -8.83 -14.28
CA PRO A 236 11.47 -10.12 -14.25
C PRO A 236 10.62 -11.31 -14.74
N ASP A 237 9.31 -11.12 -14.89
CA ASP A 237 8.36 -12.13 -15.33
C ASP A 237 7.72 -11.78 -16.69
N ASP A 238 8.47 -11.04 -17.52
CA ASP A 238 8.12 -10.60 -18.88
C ASP A 238 6.94 -9.63 -18.98
N TYR A 239 6.38 -9.16 -17.85
CA TYR A 239 5.38 -8.10 -17.88
C TYR A 239 5.98 -6.77 -18.34
N PHE A 240 5.42 -6.19 -19.41
CA PHE A 240 5.92 -4.94 -19.99
C PHE A 240 5.22 -3.71 -19.42
N LEU A 241 5.94 -2.93 -18.60
CA LEU A 241 5.51 -1.60 -18.17
C LEU A 241 5.64 -0.60 -19.30
N LYS A 242 4.50 -0.23 -19.88
CA LYS A 242 4.44 0.63 -21.06
C LYS A 242 4.42 2.12 -20.70
N TYR A 243 5.24 2.89 -21.40
CA TYR A 243 5.30 4.35 -21.35
C TYR A 243 5.10 4.91 -22.76
N ASP A 244 3.85 5.10 -23.14
CA ASP A 244 3.48 5.58 -24.47
C ASP A 244 3.86 7.05 -24.68
N GLN A 245 4.37 7.38 -25.88
CA GLN A 245 4.53 8.77 -26.32
C GLN A 245 5.28 9.65 -25.30
N ILE A 246 6.54 9.30 -25.04
CA ILE A 246 7.40 10.10 -24.16
C ILE A 246 7.82 11.38 -24.89
N HIS A 247 7.33 12.52 -24.40
CA HIS A 247 7.61 13.83 -24.95
C HIS A 247 8.06 14.81 -23.87
N GLU A 248 8.78 15.82 -24.29
CA GLU A 248 9.21 16.93 -23.45
C GLU A 248 8.15 18.03 -23.54
N VAL A 249 7.69 18.51 -22.38
CA VAL A 249 6.62 19.49 -22.26
C VAL A 249 7.10 20.59 -21.33
N GLU A 250 7.04 21.83 -21.81
CA GLU A 250 7.34 23.00 -21.00
C GLU A 250 6.26 23.18 -19.92
N ASP A 251 6.68 23.26 -18.66
CA ASP A 251 5.83 23.62 -17.55
C ASP A 251 5.61 25.14 -17.54
N LYS A 252 4.37 25.57 -17.80
CA LYS A 252 4.02 26.99 -17.96
C LYS A 252 4.22 27.82 -16.70
N GLU A 253 4.26 27.21 -15.52
CA GLU A 253 4.43 27.92 -14.25
C GLU A 253 5.92 28.13 -13.93
N THR A 254 6.75 27.13 -14.23
CA THR A 254 8.17 27.15 -13.88
C THR A 254 9.11 27.46 -15.03
N GLY A 255 8.62 27.42 -16.28
CA GLY A 255 9.42 27.56 -17.50
C GLY A 255 10.39 26.39 -17.75
N LYS A 256 10.28 25.31 -16.98
CA LYS A 256 11.17 24.15 -17.08
C LYS A 256 10.56 23.08 -17.97
N ASN A 257 11.40 22.45 -18.77
CA ASN A 257 10.99 21.27 -19.52
C ASN A 257 10.86 20.05 -18.61
N GLU A 258 9.73 19.36 -18.73
CA GLU A 258 9.46 18.11 -18.03
C GLU A 258 9.18 17.00 -19.04
N LEU A 259 9.67 15.79 -18.77
CA LEU A 259 9.26 14.62 -19.53
C LEU A 259 7.86 14.19 -19.10
N LYS A 260 7.01 13.89 -20.07
CA LYS A 260 5.67 13.36 -19.87
C LYS A 260 5.42 12.17 -20.79
N TYR A 261 4.60 11.23 -20.35
CA TYR A 261 4.11 10.11 -21.16
C TYR A 261 2.59 10.10 -21.15
N MET A 262 2.00 9.52 -22.19
CA MET A 262 0.55 9.36 -22.33
C MET A 262 0.06 8.17 -21.50
N ASP A 263 -0.69 8.42 -20.43
CA ASP A 263 -1.47 7.39 -19.74
C ASP A 263 -2.73 7.11 -20.56
N ARG A 264 -2.74 6.00 -21.33
CA ARG A 264 -3.89 5.62 -22.15
C ARG A 264 -5.14 5.32 -21.33
N THR A 265 -4.97 4.77 -20.12
CA THR A 265 -6.08 4.44 -19.23
C THR A 265 -6.80 5.70 -18.79
N LYS A 266 -6.06 6.75 -18.41
CA LYS A 266 -6.63 8.04 -18.00
C LYS A 266 -6.77 9.06 -19.11
N ARG A 267 -6.29 8.75 -20.32
CA ARG A 267 -6.24 9.65 -21.49
C ARG A 267 -5.63 11.01 -21.11
N SER A 268 -4.52 10.98 -20.37
CA SER A 268 -3.87 12.20 -19.87
C SER A 268 -2.36 12.07 -19.83
N LEU A 269 -1.67 13.21 -19.97
CA LEU A 269 -0.22 13.27 -19.84
C LEU A 269 0.19 13.22 -18.37
N ARG A 270 1.17 12.36 -18.06
CA ARG A 270 1.75 12.23 -16.74
C ARG A 270 3.24 12.54 -16.74
N ARG A 271 3.69 13.21 -15.68
CA ARG A 271 5.13 13.44 -15.44
C ARG A 271 5.89 12.12 -15.40
N LEU A 272 7.07 12.12 -16.01
CA LEU A 272 8.02 11.03 -16.05
C LEU A 272 9.36 11.53 -15.50
N TYR A 273 9.80 10.93 -14.39
CA TYR A 273 11.10 11.16 -13.78
C TYR A 273 11.49 9.92 -12.98
N ARG A 274 12.75 9.79 -12.54
CA ARG A 274 13.23 8.61 -11.80
C ARG A 274 12.30 8.09 -10.71
N GLY A 275 11.65 8.96 -9.94
CA GLY A 275 10.75 8.57 -8.86
C GLY A 275 9.49 7.87 -9.36
N ILE A 276 8.95 8.27 -10.51
CA ILE A 276 7.79 7.59 -11.14
C ILE A 276 8.19 6.23 -11.68
N VAL A 277 9.38 6.11 -12.28
CA VAL A 277 9.88 4.81 -12.75
C VAL A 277 10.15 3.87 -11.58
N ALA A 278 10.86 4.34 -10.54
CA ALA A 278 11.10 3.57 -9.34
C ALA A 278 9.79 3.10 -8.69
N ASN A 279 8.79 3.98 -8.61
CA ASN A 279 7.46 3.63 -8.12
C ASN A 279 6.77 2.56 -8.99
N ASN A 280 6.68 2.79 -10.30
CA ASN A 280 5.99 1.86 -11.20
C ASN A 280 6.63 0.47 -11.23
N VAL A 281 7.96 0.38 -11.23
CA VAL A 281 8.70 -0.88 -11.19
C VAL A 281 8.47 -1.61 -9.87
N THR A 282 8.50 -0.90 -8.74
CA THR A 282 8.25 -1.47 -7.40
C THR A 282 6.82 -1.96 -7.26
N GLN A 283 5.84 -1.13 -7.65
CA GLN A 283 4.42 -1.47 -7.60
C GLN A 283 4.08 -2.62 -8.56
N GLY A 284 4.68 -2.61 -9.75
CA GLY A 284 4.57 -3.65 -10.75
C GLY A 284 5.05 -4.98 -10.21
N SER A 285 6.33 -5.06 -9.83
CA SER A 285 6.93 -6.29 -9.29
C SER A 285 6.19 -6.78 -8.04
N SER A 286 5.77 -5.90 -7.12
CA SER A 286 4.97 -6.30 -5.95
C SER A 286 3.62 -6.92 -6.36
N ALA A 287 2.93 -6.34 -7.35
CA ALA A 287 1.68 -6.89 -7.87
C ALA A 287 1.89 -8.22 -8.62
N ARG A 288 3.07 -8.45 -9.19
CA ARG A 288 3.44 -9.73 -9.81
C ARG A 288 3.71 -10.81 -8.77
N ILE A 289 4.36 -10.49 -7.65
CA ILE A 289 4.49 -11.40 -6.49
C ILE A 289 3.11 -11.86 -6.01
N LEU A 290 2.17 -10.92 -5.81
CA LEU A 290 0.81 -11.27 -5.39
C LEU A 290 0.11 -12.19 -6.41
N GLN A 291 0.34 -12.00 -7.71
CA GLN A 291 -0.22 -12.86 -8.75
C GLN A 291 0.40 -14.27 -8.76
N ASN A 292 1.68 -14.41 -8.41
CA ASN A 292 2.29 -15.72 -8.13
C ASN A 292 1.60 -16.41 -6.94
N HIS A 293 1.33 -15.69 -5.85
CA HIS A 293 0.61 -16.24 -4.69
C HIS A 293 -0.80 -16.71 -5.06
N ILE A 294 -1.56 -15.90 -5.81
CA ILE A 294 -2.90 -16.28 -6.30
C ILE A 294 -2.83 -17.57 -7.13
N LYS A 295 -1.80 -17.71 -7.97
CA LYS A 295 -1.60 -18.93 -8.76
C LYS A 295 -1.30 -20.13 -7.88
N TRP A 296 -0.36 -20.02 -6.94
CA TRP A 296 0.00 -21.14 -6.05
C TRP A 296 -1.17 -21.56 -5.16
N LEU A 297 -1.89 -20.60 -4.58
CA LEU A 297 -3.09 -20.88 -3.80
C LEU A 297 -4.13 -21.64 -4.63
N ARG A 298 -4.35 -21.24 -5.89
CA ARG A 298 -5.25 -21.96 -6.81
C ARG A 298 -4.77 -23.38 -7.06
N ASP A 299 -3.48 -23.57 -7.32
CA ASP A 299 -2.89 -24.89 -7.57
C ASP A 299 -3.02 -25.79 -6.31
N GLU A 300 -3.12 -25.19 -5.12
CA GLU A 300 -3.38 -25.84 -3.83
C GLU A 300 -4.87 -25.98 -3.48
N GLY A 301 -5.79 -25.60 -4.39
CA GLY A 301 -7.23 -25.71 -4.18
C GLY A 301 -7.85 -24.59 -3.35
N ILE A 302 -7.10 -23.54 -3.01
CA ILE A 302 -7.57 -22.37 -2.27
C ILE A 302 -7.98 -21.26 -3.24
N PHE A 303 -9.25 -20.83 -3.16
CA PHE A 303 -9.82 -19.82 -4.05
C PHE A 303 -10.15 -18.53 -3.29
N MET A 304 -9.54 -17.42 -3.71
CA MET A 304 -9.89 -16.10 -3.18
C MET A 304 -11.26 -15.63 -3.66
N CYS A 305 -11.96 -14.86 -2.83
CA CYS A 305 -13.22 -14.20 -3.17
C CYS A 305 -13.05 -12.71 -3.56
N GLY A 306 -11.87 -12.13 -3.31
CA GLY A 306 -11.57 -10.75 -3.67
C GLY A 306 -10.14 -10.34 -3.33
N THR A 307 -9.75 -9.14 -3.77
CA THR A 307 -8.45 -8.54 -3.42
C THR A 307 -8.53 -7.02 -3.31
N VAL A 308 -7.87 -6.47 -2.29
CA VAL A 308 -7.70 -5.03 -2.08
C VAL A 308 -6.21 -4.72 -2.03
N HIS A 309 -5.67 -4.19 -3.13
CA HIS A 309 -4.25 -3.90 -3.27
C HIS A 309 -3.37 -5.16 -3.08
N ASP A 310 -2.69 -5.27 -1.95
CA ASP A 310 -1.83 -6.36 -1.51
C ASP A 310 -2.52 -7.36 -0.56
N GLU A 311 -3.80 -7.14 -0.27
CA GLU A 311 -4.65 -8.02 0.55
C GLU A 311 -5.46 -8.99 -0.33
N LEU A 312 -5.41 -10.28 -0.01
CA LEU A 312 -6.31 -11.31 -0.52
C LEU A 312 -7.41 -11.62 0.50
N ILE A 313 -8.62 -11.88 0.01
CA ILE A 313 -9.81 -12.15 0.83
C ILE A 313 -10.32 -13.55 0.48
N PHE A 314 -10.67 -14.34 1.48
CA PHE A 314 -11.15 -15.71 1.36
C PHE A 314 -12.40 -15.92 2.23
N LEU A 315 -13.20 -16.91 1.84
CA LEU A 315 -14.25 -17.48 2.69
C LEU A 315 -13.83 -18.90 3.03
N VAL A 316 -13.56 -19.14 4.31
CA VAL A 316 -13.03 -20.42 4.78
C VAL A 316 -14.09 -21.08 5.67
N PRO A 317 -14.45 -22.35 5.45
CA PRO A 317 -15.42 -23.05 6.29
C PRO A 317 -14.87 -23.30 7.70
N ASP A 318 -15.76 -23.38 8.68
CA ASP A 318 -15.42 -23.60 10.09
C ASP A 318 -14.57 -24.85 10.33
N TYR A 319 -14.92 -25.98 9.69
CA TYR A 319 -14.25 -27.26 9.85
C TYR A 319 -12.82 -27.33 9.31
N ASP A 320 -12.41 -26.34 8.49
CA ASP A 320 -11.11 -26.31 7.81
C ASP A 320 -10.34 -25.01 8.10
N LEU A 321 -10.79 -24.24 9.11
CA LEU A 321 -10.32 -22.88 9.33
C LEU A 321 -8.83 -22.80 9.60
N GLU A 322 -8.34 -23.62 10.55
CA GLU A 322 -6.94 -23.60 10.96
C GLU A 322 -6.01 -24.09 9.86
N GLU A 323 -6.37 -25.18 9.17
CA GLU A 323 -5.57 -25.78 8.11
C GLU A 323 -5.48 -24.86 6.89
N GLN A 324 -6.60 -24.30 6.41
CA GLN A 324 -6.56 -23.34 5.30
C GLN A 324 -5.84 -22.04 5.68
N CYS A 325 -6.00 -21.53 6.90
CA CYS A 325 -5.25 -20.36 7.34
C CYS A 325 -3.73 -20.61 7.32
N ALA A 326 -3.28 -21.76 7.84
CA ALA A 326 -1.87 -22.13 7.81
C ALA A 326 -1.34 -22.28 6.37
N LEU A 327 -2.12 -22.90 5.48
CA LEU A 327 -1.77 -23.04 4.07
C LEU A 327 -1.68 -21.66 3.38
N ILE A 328 -2.70 -20.81 3.54
CA ILE A 328 -2.73 -19.45 2.99
C ILE A 328 -1.50 -18.65 3.44
N GLU A 329 -1.22 -18.63 4.74
CA GLU A 329 -0.10 -17.90 5.30
C GLU A 329 1.24 -18.43 4.77
N SER A 330 1.41 -19.76 4.75
CA SER A 330 2.64 -20.39 4.24
C SER A 330 2.87 -20.08 2.76
N THR A 331 1.81 -20.04 1.96
CA THR A 331 1.88 -19.78 0.52
C THR A 331 2.12 -18.30 0.22
N MET A 332 1.50 -17.39 0.99
CA MET A 332 1.73 -15.95 0.86
C MET A 332 3.10 -15.49 1.37
N LYS A 333 3.81 -16.31 2.15
CA LYS A 333 5.22 -16.11 2.53
C LYS A 333 6.22 -16.61 1.48
N ARG A 334 5.80 -17.35 0.46
CA ARG A 334 6.71 -17.85 -0.59
C ARG A 334 7.22 -16.71 -1.47
N VAL A 335 8.47 -16.85 -1.92
CA VAL A 335 9.13 -15.88 -2.82
C VAL A 335 9.28 -16.51 -4.20
N PRO A 336 8.78 -15.89 -5.27
CA PRO A 336 9.04 -16.36 -6.63
C PRO A 336 10.54 -16.34 -6.92
N ALA A 337 11.05 -17.30 -7.71
CA ALA A 337 12.48 -17.41 -8.00
C ALA A 337 13.08 -16.10 -8.56
N TRP A 338 12.34 -15.40 -9.42
CA TRP A 338 12.78 -14.11 -9.99
C TRP A 338 12.80 -12.96 -8.98
N ALA A 339 12.15 -13.10 -7.83
CA ALA A 339 12.07 -12.12 -6.76
C ALA A 339 12.97 -12.46 -5.56
N GLU A 340 13.89 -13.42 -5.73
CA GLU A 340 14.82 -13.88 -4.69
C GLU A 340 15.52 -12.69 -4.00
N GLY A 341 15.72 -12.82 -2.68
CA GLY A 341 16.23 -11.75 -1.82
C GLY A 341 15.17 -10.75 -1.32
N THR A 342 13.95 -10.77 -1.86
CA THR A 342 12.82 -10.01 -1.28
C THR A 342 12.31 -10.73 -0.02
N PRO A 343 12.38 -10.13 1.18
CA PRO A 343 11.97 -10.80 2.41
C PRO A 343 10.43 -10.77 2.55
N VAL A 344 9.70 -11.48 1.70
CA VAL A 344 8.23 -11.49 1.66
C VAL A 344 7.66 -12.00 3.00
N ASP A 345 6.64 -11.32 3.48
CA ASP A 345 5.93 -11.65 4.71
C ASP A 345 4.47 -11.17 4.61
N CYS A 346 3.57 -11.66 5.47
CA CYS A 346 2.16 -11.34 5.44
C CYS A 346 1.50 -11.33 6.83
N GLU A 347 0.42 -10.56 6.97
CA GLU A 347 -0.45 -10.51 8.15
C GLU A 347 -1.79 -11.19 7.80
N LEU A 348 -2.05 -12.36 8.38
CA LEU A 348 -3.33 -13.06 8.24
C LEU A 348 -4.25 -12.70 9.41
N THR A 349 -5.49 -12.33 9.09
CA THR A 349 -6.54 -12.08 10.08
C THR A 349 -7.84 -12.77 9.69
N VAL A 350 -8.66 -13.06 10.70
CA VAL A 350 -9.91 -13.82 10.56
C VAL A 350 -11.03 -13.11 11.30
N GLY A 351 -12.25 -13.22 10.80
CA GLY A 351 -13.41 -12.69 11.48
C GLY A 351 -14.75 -13.11 10.90
N PRO A 352 -15.85 -12.77 11.59
CA PRO A 352 -17.21 -13.07 11.13
C PRO A 352 -17.64 -12.17 9.95
N ASN A 353 -16.96 -11.04 9.76
CA ASN A 353 -17.21 -10.09 8.70
C ASN A 353 -15.91 -9.38 8.29
N TYR A 354 -15.91 -8.67 7.17
CA TYR A 354 -14.71 -8.03 6.61
C TYR A 354 -14.19 -6.83 7.42
N GLY A 355 -14.97 -6.30 8.37
CA GLY A 355 -14.57 -5.17 9.22
C GLY A 355 -13.96 -5.59 10.55
N ASP A 356 -14.53 -6.61 11.20
CA ASP A 356 -14.13 -7.13 12.50
C ASP A 356 -13.17 -8.32 12.29
N GLN A 357 -11.88 -8.03 12.19
CA GLN A 357 -10.82 -9.02 11.91
C GLN A 357 -9.83 -9.10 13.07
N TYR A 358 -9.36 -10.31 13.38
CA TYR A 358 -8.53 -10.63 14.55
C TYR A 358 -7.43 -11.63 14.18
N ASP A 359 -6.38 -11.70 14.98
CA ASP A 359 -5.40 -12.79 14.88
C ASP A 359 -6.11 -14.13 15.12
N LEU A 360 -5.79 -15.16 14.32
CA LEU A 360 -6.45 -16.46 14.38
C LEU A 360 -6.49 -17.06 15.81
N PRO A 361 -5.39 -17.09 16.60
CA PRO A 361 -5.44 -17.64 17.95
C PRO A 361 -6.41 -16.91 18.88
N ILE A 362 -6.49 -15.58 18.76
CA ILE A 362 -7.41 -14.75 19.56
C ILE A 362 -8.86 -15.05 19.15
N TYR A 363 -9.09 -15.23 17.85
CA TYR A 363 -10.43 -15.51 17.32
C TYR A 363 -10.92 -16.89 17.74
N LEU A 364 -10.06 -17.91 17.71
CA LEU A 364 -10.38 -19.27 18.18
C LEU A 364 -10.65 -19.32 19.68
N GLU A 365 -9.79 -18.70 20.49
CA GLU A 365 -9.99 -18.60 21.96
C GLU A 365 -11.30 -17.88 22.31
N GLY A 366 -11.68 -16.89 21.49
CA GLY A 366 -12.95 -16.18 21.55
C GLY A 366 -14.16 -16.94 21.00
N GLY A 367 -14.04 -18.24 20.74
CA GLY A 367 -15.12 -19.08 20.20
C GLY A 367 -15.59 -18.64 18.82
N CYS A 368 -14.69 -18.09 18.00
CA CYS A 368 -14.98 -17.58 16.65
C CYS A 368 -16.07 -16.48 16.62
N THR A 369 -16.20 -15.70 17.69
CA THR A 369 -17.13 -14.58 17.76
C THR A 369 -16.41 -13.27 18.01
N LYS A 370 -17.00 -12.17 17.53
CA LYS A 370 -16.55 -10.82 17.84
C LYS A 370 -16.47 -10.58 19.36
N LEU A 371 -17.55 -10.90 20.08
CA LEU A 371 -17.64 -10.65 21.52
C LEU A 371 -16.60 -11.46 22.30
N GLY A 372 -16.39 -12.72 21.94
CA GLY A 372 -15.38 -13.56 22.58
C GLY A 372 -13.96 -13.08 22.25
N ALA A 373 -13.64 -12.77 21.00
CA ALA A 373 -12.32 -12.25 20.63
C ALA A 373 -12.00 -10.92 21.35
N GLU A 374 -12.98 -10.03 21.48
CA GLU A 374 -12.83 -8.80 22.26
C GLU A 374 -12.65 -9.07 23.76
N ALA A 375 -13.30 -10.09 24.32
CA ALA A 375 -13.13 -10.48 25.72
C ALA A 375 -11.70 -10.97 25.97
N VAL A 376 -11.17 -11.85 25.11
CA VAL A 376 -9.78 -12.34 25.16
C VAL A 376 -8.78 -11.18 25.12
N ILE A 377 -8.97 -10.22 24.21
CA ILE A 377 -8.08 -9.04 24.11
C ILE A 377 -8.13 -8.20 25.39
N ARG A 378 -9.32 -7.98 25.98
CA ARG A 378 -9.46 -7.21 27.22
C ARG A 378 -8.77 -7.91 28.38
N GLU A 379 -8.87 -9.23 28.46
CA GLU A 379 -8.22 -10.02 29.51
C GLU A 379 -6.70 -9.97 29.39
N ARG A 380 -6.13 -10.22 28.21
CA ARG A 380 -4.68 -10.13 27.97
C ARG A 380 -4.13 -8.73 28.28
N LYS A 381 -4.87 -7.67 27.96
CA LYS A 381 -4.49 -6.29 28.33
C LYS A 381 -4.49 -6.04 29.83
N ARG A 382 -5.44 -6.64 30.58
CA ARG A 382 -5.45 -6.56 32.05
C ARG A 382 -4.26 -7.29 32.64
N GLN A 383 -3.93 -8.47 32.12
CA GLN A 383 -2.78 -9.26 32.57
C GLN A 383 -1.45 -8.55 32.29
N ALA A 384 -1.31 -7.87 31.15
CA ALA A 384 -0.09 -7.12 30.81
C ALA A 384 0.07 -5.78 31.57
N ALA A 385 -0.99 -5.30 32.22
CA ALA A 385 -0.97 -4.07 33.02
C ALA A 385 -0.72 -4.33 34.51
N ASN A 386 -0.82 -5.59 34.95
CA ASN A 386 -0.43 -6.08 36.26
C ASN A 386 0.99 -6.66 36.20
#